data_AF-A0A7Y2UR11-F1
#
_entry.id   AF-A0A7Y2UR11-F1
#
_cell.length_a   1.000
_cell.length_b   1.000
_cell.length_c   1.000
_cell.angle_alpha   90.00
_cell.angle_beta   90.00
_cell.angle_gamma   90.00
#
_symmetry.space_group_name_H-M   'P 1'
#
loop_
_entity.id
_entity.type
_entity.pdbx_description
1 polymer ?
#
loop_
_entity_poly.entity_id
_entity_poly.type
_entity_poly.pdbx_seq_one_letter_code
_entity_poly.pdbx_strand_id
1 'polypeptide(L)'
;VLEARGLDVTPGMIKIFKQAKADSAVAALETIYAEEVAHVAYGSKWFHFLCGRHDEDPKERFHALVRHYFHGDLKPPFNEEKRAEAGIPPDFYWPLAAQSS
;
A
#
# COMPACT_ATOMS: atom_id res chain seq x y z
N VAL A 1 -2.05 6.58 -0.05
CA VAL A 1 -2.56 6.47 1.33
C VAL A 1 -2.19 5.12 1.88
N LEU A 2 -1.29 4.98 2.83
CA LEU A 2 0.04 5.59 3.05
C LEU A 2 0.87 4.39 3.55
N GLU A 3 2.11 4.25 3.08
CA GLU A 3 2.94 3.03 3.02
C GLU A 3 2.64 2.07 1.85
N ALA A 4 1.42 1.57 1.63
CA ALA A 4 1.21 0.51 0.64
C ALA A 4 1.46 0.85 -0.86
N ARG A 5 1.92 2.07 -1.22
CA ARG A 5 2.26 2.40 -2.62
C ARG A 5 3.61 1.82 -3.03
N GLY A 6 4.57 1.70 -2.11
CA GLY A 6 5.85 1.03 -2.41
C GLY A 6 5.63 -0.42 -2.84
N LEU A 7 4.64 -1.10 -2.25
CA LEU A 7 4.23 -2.45 -2.64
C LEU A 7 3.76 -2.55 -4.11
N ASP A 8 3.13 -1.50 -4.61
CA ASP A 8 2.53 -1.48 -5.95
C ASP A 8 3.53 -1.11 -7.04
N VAL A 9 4.34 -0.08 -6.81
CA VAL A 9 5.10 0.59 -7.88
C VAL A 9 6.56 0.17 -7.95
N THR A 10 7.16 -0.22 -6.82
CA THR A 10 8.58 -0.54 -6.73
C THR A 10 8.98 -1.72 -7.63
N PRO A 11 8.19 -2.80 -7.78
CA PRO A 11 8.52 -3.86 -8.74
C PRO A 11 8.65 -3.35 -10.18
N GLY A 12 7.77 -2.42 -10.59
CA GLY A 12 7.81 -1.78 -11.90
C GLY A 12 9.05 -0.90 -12.07
N MET A 13 9.40 -0.11 -11.04
CA MET A 13 10.60 0.72 -11.04
C MET A 13 11.88 -0.12 -11.12
N ILE A 14 11.98 -1.21 -10.36
CA ILE A 14 13.11 -2.15 -10.43
C ILE A 14 13.27 -2.68 -11.86
N LYS A 15 12.18 -3.06 -12.53
CA LYS A 15 12.22 -3.53 -13.92
C LYS A 15 12.78 -2.47 -14.87
N ILE A 16 12.36 -1.21 -14.73
CA ILE A 16 12.86 -0.09 -15.55
C ILE A 16 14.36 0.11 -15.33
N PHE A 17 14.83 0.14 -14.08
CA PHE A 17 16.25 0.35 -13.79
C PHE A 17 17.14 -0.84 -14.19
N LYS A 18 16.63 -2.08 -14.10
CA LYS A 18 17.30 -3.26 -14.65
C LYS A 18 17.52 -3.12 -16.16
N GLN A 19 16.52 -2.66 -16.91
CA GLN A 19 16.65 -2.42 -18.36
C GLN A 19 17.65 -1.31 -18.68
N ALA A 20 17.72 -0.29 -17.82
CA ALA A 20 18.68 0.81 -17.93
C ALA A 20 20.11 0.45 -17.45
N LYS A 21 20.35 -0.79 -16.97
CA LYS A 21 21.63 -1.25 -16.40
C LYS A 21 22.12 -0.35 -15.24
N ALA A 22 21.19 0.16 -14.45
CA ALA A 22 21.46 1.02 -13.30
C ALA A 22 21.56 0.18 -12.01
N ASP A 23 22.60 -0.65 -11.90
CA ASP A 23 22.70 -1.71 -10.89
C ASP A 23 22.64 -1.20 -9.44
N SER A 24 23.21 -0.04 -9.14
CA SER A 24 23.15 0.56 -7.81
C SER A 24 21.72 0.96 -7.40
N ALA A 25 20.93 1.46 -8.35
CA ALA A 25 19.53 1.81 -8.11
C ALA A 25 18.67 0.56 -7.91
N VAL A 26 18.94 -0.50 -8.68
CA VAL A 26 18.28 -1.80 -8.52
C VAL A 26 18.52 -2.36 -7.13
N ALA A 27 19.77 -2.44 -6.69
CA ALA A 27 20.13 -2.99 -5.38
C ALA A 27 19.47 -2.21 -4.21
N ALA A 28 19.44 -0.88 -4.31
CA ALA A 28 18.77 -0.04 -3.32
C ALA A 28 17.26 -0.31 -3.27
N LEU A 29 16.58 -0.36 -4.43
CA LEU A 29 15.14 -0.58 -4.50
C LEU A 29 14.74 -1.99 -4.07
N GLU A 30 15.55 -3.01 -4.36
CA GLU A 30 15.31 -4.37 -3.89
C GLU A 30 15.39 -4.47 -2.36
N THR A 31 16.35 -3.77 -1.74
CA THR A 31 16.46 -3.68 -0.28
C THR A 31 15.23 -3.00 0.32
N ILE A 32 14.85 -1.83 -0.22
CA ILE A 32 13.67 -1.09 0.24
C ILE A 32 12.40 -1.93 0.10
N TYR A 33 12.22 -2.60 -1.04
CA TYR A 33 11.03 -3.43 -1.30
C TYR A 33 10.94 -4.63 -0.36
N ALA A 34 12.06 -5.23 0.03
CA ALA A 34 12.10 -6.36 0.95
C ALA A 34 11.60 -5.99 2.35
N GLU A 35 11.84 -4.75 2.79
CA GLU A 35 11.40 -4.25 4.10
C GLU A 35 9.97 -3.71 4.08
N GLU A 36 9.50 -3.28 2.91
CA GLU A 36 8.23 -2.56 2.76
C GLU A 36 7.00 -3.37 3.23
N VAL A 37 6.96 -4.69 2.99
CA VAL A 37 5.83 -5.53 3.44
C VAL A 37 5.72 -5.52 4.96
N ALA A 38 6.85 -5.70 5.66
CA ALA A 38 6.88 -5.71 7.11
C ALA A 38 6.52 -4.33 7.68
N HIS A 39 7.03 -3.26 7.07
CA HIS A 39 6.71 -1.89 7.43
C HIS A 39 5.19 -1.63 7.38
N VAL A 40 4.56 -1.90 6.23
CA VAL A 40 3.11 -1.77 6.03
C VAL A 40 2.33 -2.66 7.00
N ALA A 41 2.81 -3.88 7.25
CA ALA A 41 2.17 -4.81 8.19
C ALA A 41 2.12 -4.27 9.62
N TYR A 42 3.20 -3.64 10.09
CA TYR A 42 3.21 -3.02 11.41
C TYR A 42 2.26 -1.82 11.49
N GLY A 43 2.21 -0.99 10.45
CA GLY A 43 1.23 0.10 10.35
C GLY A 43 -0.21 -0.42 10.41
N SER A 44 -0.53 -1.43 9.61
CA SER A 44 -1.86 -2.06 9.61
C SER A 44 -2.21 -2.66 10.98
N LYS A 45 -1.27 -3.36 11.63
CA LYS A 45 -1.48 -3.94 12.97
C LYS A 45 -1.86 -2.89 14.00
N TRP A 46 -1.13 -1.77 14.06
CA TRP A 46 -1.43 -0.68 15.01
C TRP A 46 -2.73 0.03 14.68
N PHE A 47 -3.04 0.21 13.41
CA PHE A 47 -4.30 0.78 12.96
C PHE A 47 -5.50 -0.07 13.43
N HIS A 48 -5.44 -1.39 13.22
CA HIS A 48 -6.47 -2.32 13.69
C HIS A 48 -6.58 -2.32 15.22
N PHE A 49 -5.45 -2.31 15.93
CA PHE A 49 -5.44 -2.22 17.39
C PHE A 49 -6.13 -0.96 17.92
N LEU A 50 -5.85 0.21 17.32
CA LEU A 50 -6.48 1.47 17.72
C LEU A 50 -7.98 1.49 17.39
N CYS A 51 -8.39 1.02 16.21
CA CYS A 51 -9.80 0.91 15.86
C CYS A 51 -10.55 0.03 16.86
N GLY A 52 -10.00 -1.14 17.21
CA GLY A 52 -10.58 -2.03 18.22
C GLY A 52 -10.66 -1.40 19.61
N ARG A 53 -9.71 -0.56 20.00
CA ARG A 53 -9.75 0.19 21.27
C ARG A 53 -10.85 1.27 21.29
N HIS A 54 -11.21 1.79 20.13
CA HIS A 54 -12.25 2.81 19.96
C HIS A 54 -13.61 2.24 19.53
N ASP A 55 -13.75 0.91 19.45
CA ASP A 55 -14.95 0.21 18.95
C ASP A 55 -15.35 0.66 17.53
N GLU A 56 -14.35 0.97 16.70
CA GLU A 56 -14.52 1.38 15.31
C GLU A 56 -14.23 0.21 14.36
N ASP A 57 -15.01 0.08 13.27
CA ASP A 57 -14.67 -0.82 12.17
C ASP A 57 -13.44 -0.26 11.42
N PRO A 58 -12.33 -1.02 11.31
CA PRO A 58 -11.11 -0.53 10.68
C PRO A 58 -11.31 -0.12 9.22
N LYS A 59 -12.14 -0.84 8.46
CA LYS A 59 -12.35 -0.57 7.03
C LYS A 59 -13.14 0.73 6.85
N GLU A 60 -14.25 0.89 7.57
CA GLU A 60 -15.04 2.14 7.53
C GLU A 60 -14.18 3.33 8.00
N ARG A 61 -13.38 3.13 9.05
CA ARG A 61 -12.47 4.16 9.54
C ARG A 61 -11.41 4.53 8.52
N PHE A 62 -10.82 3.53 7.85
CA PHE A 62 -9.85 3.72 6.78
C PHE A 62 -10.46 4.51 5.62
N HIS A 63 -11.65 4.12 5.16
CA HIS A 63 -12.37 4.82 4.10
C HIS A 63 -12.64 6.27 4.47
N ALA A 64 -13.08 6.54 5.70
CA ALA A 64 -13.31 7.89 6.21
C ALA A 64 -12.02 8.72 6.22
N LEU A 65 -10.91 8.16 6.71
CA LEU A 65 -9.60 8.82 6.72
C LEU A 65 -9.09 9.10 5.31
N VAL A 66 -9.19 8.13 4.39
CA VAL A 66 -8.78 8.31 2.99
C VAL A 66 -9.58 9.44 2.36
N ARG A 67 -10.92 9.43 2.46
CA ARG A 67 -11.77 10.48 1.86
C ARG A 67 -11.50 11.86 2.46
N HIS A 68 -11.17 11.92 3.75
CA HIS A 68 -10.91 13.17 4.44
C HIS A 68 -9.54 13.78 4.05
N TYR A 69 -8.49 12.97 4.02
CA TYR A 69 -7.12 13.45 3.84
C TYR A 69 -6.57 13.30 2.41
N PHE A 70 -7.21 12.51 1.55
CA PHE A 70 -6.78 12.26 0.17
C PHE A 70 -7.89 12.64 -0.81
N HIS A 71 -7.62 13.65 -1.63
CA HIS A 71 -8.62 14.26 -2.51
C HIS A 71 -8.64 13.70 -3.95
N GLY A 72 -7.89 12.61 -4.21
CA GLY A 72 -7.90 11.91 -5.48
C GLY A 72 -8.38 10.48 -5.33
N ASP A 73 -8.51 9.78 -6.46
CA ASP A 73 -8.82 8.35 -6.45
C ASP A 73 -7.58 7.51 -6.18
N LEU A 74 -7.77 6.38 -5.49
CA LEU A 74 -6.72 5.35 -5.48
C LEU A 74 -6.61 4.77 -6.89
N LYS A 75 -5.38 4.68 -7.40
CA LYS A 75 -5.14 4.22 -8.77
C LYS A 75 -4.38 2.90 -8.79
N PRO A 76 -4.84 1.92 -9.59
CA PRO A 76 -4.06 0.72 -9.86
C PRO A 76 -2.72 1.08 -10.55
N PRO A 77 -1.74 0.16 -10.57
CA PRO A 77 -1.83 -1.22 -10.08
C PRO A 77 -1.91 -1.30 -8.55
N PHE A 78 -2.58 -2.33 -8.03
CA PHE A 78 -2.53 -2.73 -6.63
C PHE A 78 -1.87 -4.09 -6.55
N ASN A 79 -0.83 -4.23 -5.73
CA ASN A 79 -0.22 -5.51 -5.45
C ASN A 79 -1.03 -6.23 -4.37
N GLU A 80 -2.13 -6.89 -4.78
CA GLU A 80 -3.11 -7.48 -3.87
C GLU A 80 -2.48 -8.53 -2.95
N GLU A 81 -1.57 -9.35 -3.47
CA GLU A 81 -0.84 -10.36 -2.70
C GLU A 81 -0.05 -9.71 -1.55
N LYS A 82 0.80 -8.73 -1.87
CA LYS A 82 1.61 -8.07 -0.84
C LYS A 82 0.82 -7.17 0.11
N ARG A 83 -0.26 -6.55 -0.37
CA ARG A 83 -1.18 -5.79 0.49
C ARG A 83 -1.91 -6.70 1.46
N ALA A 84 -2.37 -7.88 1.01
CA ALA A 84 -2.99 -8.87 1.86
C ALA A 84 -2.00 -9.44 2.90
N GLU A 85 -0.75 -9.73 2.50
CA GLU A 85 0.34 -10.11 3.43
C GLU A 85 0.57 -9.03 4.50
N ALA A 86 0.45 -7.76 4.13
CA ALA A 86 0.54 -6.63 5.05
C ALA A 86 -0.75 -6.34 5.85
N GLY A 87 -1.76 -7.21 5.76
CA GLY A 87 -3.02 -7.05 6.49
C GLY A 87 -3.92 -5.95 5.96
N ILE A 88 -3.85 -5.64 4.67
CA ILE A 88 -4.72 -4.67 3.98
C ILE A 88 -5.44 -5.38 2.83
N PRO A 89 -6.60 -6.02 3.10
CA PRO A 89 -7.35 -6.75 2.08
C PRO A 89 -7.98 -5.83 1.01
N PRO A 90 -8.41 -6.40 -0.13
CA PRO A 90 -8.99 -5.67 -1.27
C PRO A 90 -10.08 -4.64 -0.94
N ASP A 91 -10.95 -4.92 0.03
CA ASP A 91 -12.07 -4.08 0.45
C ASP A 91 -11.65 -2.77 1.14
N PHE A 92 -10.39 -2.64 1.57
CA PHE A 92 -9.86 -1.38 2.10
C PHE A 92 -9.65 -0.33 0.99
N TYR A 93 -9.29 -0.74 -0.23
CA TYR A 93 -8.81 0.19 -1.26
C TYR A 93 -9.57 0.14 -2.59
N TRP A 94 -10.09 -1.00 -3.02
CA TRP A 94 -10.86 -1.06 -4.27
C TRP A 94 -12.13 -0.19 -4.26
N PRO A 95 -12.91 -0.12 -3.17
CA PRO A 95 -14.07 0.79 -3.11
C PRO A 95 -13.71 2.28 -3.19
N LEU A 96 -12.42 2.62 -3.03
CA LEU A 96 -11.89 3.98 -3.08
C LEU A 96 -11.09 4.22 -4.37
N ALA A 97 -11.02 3.23 -5.24
CA ALA A 97 -10.41 3.38 -6.55
C ALA A 97 -11.40 3.99 -7.53
N ALA A 98 -10.90 4.79 -8.47
CA ALA A 98 -11.72 5.28 -9.58
C ALA A 98 -12.28 4.06 -10.32
N GLN A 99 -13.60 4.00 -10.48
CA GLN A 99 -14.18 3.09 -11.47
C GLN A 99 -13.70 3.58 -12.83
N SER A 100 -12.77 2.85 -13.45
CA SER A 100 -12.38 3.10 -14.84
C SER A 100 -13.65 3.08 -15.69
N SER A 101 -14.09 4.26 -16.13
CA SER A 101 -15.09 4.41 -17.18
C SER A 101 -14.49 4.07 -18.54
#